data_AF-A0A0C3CUS5-F1
#
_entry.id   AF-A0A0C3CUS5-F1
#
_cell.length_a   1.000
_cell.length_b   1.000
_cell.length_c   1.000
_cell.angle_alpha   90.00
_cell.angle_beta   90.00
_cell.angle_gamma   90.00
#
_symmetry.space_group_name_H-M   'P 1'
#
loop_
_entity.id
_entity.type
_entity.pdbx_description
1 polymer ?
#
loop_
_entity_poly.entity_id
_entity_poly.type
_entity_poly.pdbx_seq_one_letter_code
_entity_poly.pdbx_strand_id
1 'polypeptide(L)'
;MSSFITLGRERMDFSTNHELALQRYLDFHSVSDAQVVNTKSFHDALERVRCGDVDHLLVNAVHPVADSIIGKHFREVFIIDAFITPSRPICIATRKDRRPAKIIGVLHPSTTTYTDLSRWEKHILCSTGSLLTIYNGLLKGEYDSGLIYKELAK
;
A
#
# COMPACT_ATOMS: atom_id res chain seq x y z
N MET A 1 -6.02 -15.67 20.92
CA MET A 1 -5.34 -14.50 20.34
C MET A 1 -5.66 -14.54 18.86
N SER A 2 -6.44 -13.59 18.34
CA SER A 2 -6.80 -13.61 16.91
C SER A 2 -5.66 -13.05 16.07
N SER A 3 -5.47 -13.61 14.89
CA SER A 3 -4.41 -13.26 13.95
C SER A 3 -4.96 -12.59 12.71
N PHE A 4 -4.31 -11.51 12.30
CA PHE A 4 -4.70 -10.68 11.18
C PHE A 4 -3.54 -10.55 10.21
N ILE A 5 -3.81 -10.74 8.91
CA ILE A 5 -2.82 -10.58 7.85
C ILE A 5 -3.23 -9.48 6.87
N THR A 6 -2.26 -8.69 6.42
CA THR A 6 -2.43 -7.72 5.33
C THR A 6 -1.12 -7.53 4.55
N LEU A 7 -1.15 -6.73 3.49
CA LEU A 7 0.07 -6.37 2.77
C LEU A 7 1.02 -5.52 3.61
N GLY A 8 2.28 -5.91 3.64
CA GLY A 8 3.40 -5.25 4.33
C GLY A 8 4.62 -6.18 4.28
N ARG A 9 5.86 -5.87 4.63
CA ARG A 9 6.61 -4.65 4.88
C ARG A 9 7.73 -4.58 3.83
N GLU A 10 8.13 -3.37 3.44
CA GLU A 10 9.36 -3.11 2.67
C GLU A 10 10.46 -2.42 3.51
N ARG A 11 10.12 -1.80 4.65
CA ARG A 11 11.04 -1.19 5.64
C ARG A 11 10.54 -1.43 7.08
N MET A 12 11.44 -1.43 8.07
CA MET A 12 11.07 -1.60 9.49
C MET A 12 10.61 -0.30 10.17
N ASP A 13 10.99 0.87 9.65
CA ASP A 13 10.78 2.19 10.28
C ASP A 13 9.55 2.94 9.74
N PHE A 14 8.84 2.40 8.75
CA PHE A 14 7.69 3.07 8.14
C PHE A 14 6.63 2.06 7.67
N SER A 15 5.39 2.24 8.15
CA SER A 15 4.24 1.41 7.79
C SER A 15 3.57 1.91 6.51
N THR A 16 3.17 1.01 5.61
CA THR A 16 2.37 1.36 4.42
C THR A 16 0.91 1.71 4.77
N ASN A 17 0.12 2.15 3.78
CA ASN A 17 -1.33 2.34 3.93
C ASN A 17 -2.08 1.06 4.34
N HIS A 18 -1.60 -0.12 3.95
CA HIS A 18 -2.23 -1.40 4.32
C HIS A 18 -2.06 -1.69 5.81
N GLU A 19 -0.83 -1.54 6.31
CA GLU A 19 -0.51 -1.68 7.73
C GLU A 19 -1.24 -0.64 8.58
N LEU A 20 -1.30 0.62 8.12
CA LEU A 20 -2.05 1.67 8.81
C LEU A 20 -3.56 1.35 8.86
N ALA A 21 -4.13 0.84 7.77
CA ALA A 21 -5.53 0.46 7.74
C ALA A 21 -5.81 -0.68 8.73
N LEU A 22 -4.98 -1.71 8.75
CA LEU A 22 -5.13 -2.80 9.71
C LEU A 22 -5.02 -2.31 11.16
N GLN A 23 -4.04 -1.46 11.47
CA GLN A 23 -3.92 -0.90 12.82
C GLN A 23 -5.19 -0.14 13.23
N ARG A 24 -5.72 0.71 12.34
CA ARG A 24 -6.93 1.49 12.62
C ARG A 24 -8.18 0.63 12.75
N TYR A 25 -8.26 -0.47 12.02
CA TYR A 25 -9.32 -1.46 12.20
C TYR A 25 -9.26 -2.05 13.61
N LEU A 26 -8.08 -2.52 14.04
CA LEU A 26 -7.89 -3.08 15.38
C LEU A 26 -8.22 -2.06 16.48
N ASP A 27 -7.77 -0.81 16.32
CA ASP A 27 -8.07 0.28 17.25
C ASP A 27 -9.58 0.56 17.32
N PHE A 28 -10.26 0.63 16.17
CA PHE A 28 -11.70 0.87 16.09
C PHE A 28 -12.52 -0.21 16.82
N HIS A 29 -12.09 -1.47 16.73
CA HIS A 29 -12.73 -2.59 17.41
C HIS A 29 -12.19 -2.87 18.82
N SER A 30 -11.29 -2.02 19.33
CA SER A 30 -10.65 -2.20 20.64
C SER A 30 -9.98 -3.57 20.82
N VAL A 31 -9.38 -4.10 19.73
CA VAL A 31 -8.66 -5.38 19.75
C VAL A 31 -7.20 -5.11 20.11
N SER A 32 -6.83 -5.28 21.38
CA SER A 32 -5.47 -5.03 21.87
C SER A 32 -4.50 -6.19 21.66
N ASP A 33 -5.01 -7.42 21.66
CA ASP A 33 -4.19 -8.64 21.71
C ASP A 33 -4.23 -9.39 20.37
N ALA A 34 -4.09 -8.67 19.26
CA ALA A 34 -4.06 -9.26 17.92
C ALA A 34 -2.63 -9.60 17.48
N GLN A 35 -2.45 -10.76 16.85
CA GLN A 35 -1.23 -11.05 16.11
C GLN A 35 -1.29 -10.40 14.73
N VAL A 36 -0.44 -9.40 14.46
CA VAL A 36 -0.35 -8.79 13.14
C VAL A 36 0.72 -9.48 12.31
N VAL A 37 0.31 -10.03 11.17
CA VAL A 37 1.14 -10.70 10.18
C VAL A 37 1.19 -9.86 8.91
N ASN A 38 2.38 -9.74 8.33
CA ASN A 38 2.58 -9.04 7.08
C ASN A 38 2.89 -10.03 5.96
N THR A 39 2.39 -9.78 4.75
CA THR A 39 2.72 -10.55 3.55
C THR A 39 2.97 -9.65 2.35
N LYS A 40 3.69 -10.18 1.36
CA LYS A 40 3.97 -9.52 0.09
C LYS A 40 2.94 -9.84 -0.99
N SER A 41 2.02 -10.78 -0.73
CA SER A 41 1.03 -11.23 -1.70
C SER A 41 -0.30 -11.49 -1.02
N PHE A 42 -1.37 -10.87 -1.54
CA PHE A 42 -2.71 -11.20 -1.08
C PHE A 42 -3.13 -12.64 -1.38
N HIS A 43 -2.57 -13.27 -2.42
CA HIS A 43 -2.83 -14.68 -2.72
C HIS A 43 -2.22 -15.59 -1.64
N ASP A 44 -0.99 -15.30 -1.19
CA ASP A 44 -0.38 -15.99 -0.05
C ASP A 44 -1.20 -15.77 1.23
N ALA A 45 -1.66 -14.54 1.45
CA ALA A 45 -2.52 -14.21 2.57
C ALA A 45 -3.83 -15.03 2.58
N LEU A 46 -4.46 -15.16 1.42
CA LEU A 46 -5.69 -15.91 1.24
C LEU A 46 -5.48 -17.40 1.55
N GLU A 47 -4.43 -18.02 1.02
CA GLU A 47 -4.14 -19.43 1.29
C GLU A 47 -3.91 -19.69 2.77
N ARG A 48 -3.22 -18.77 3.46
CA ARG A 48 -3.02 -18.87 4.90
C ARG A 48 -4.33 -18.79 5.70
N VAL A 49 -5.28 -17.98 5.26
CA VAL A 49 -6.63 -17.98 5.86
C VAL A 49 -7.36 -19.28 5.55
N ARG A 50 -7.31 -19.78 4.31
CA ARG A 50 -7.97 -21.04 3.91
C ARG A 50 -7.44 -22.26 4.66
N CYS A 51 -6.15 -22.29 4.98
CA CYS A 51 -5.50 -23.36 5.74
C CYS A 51 -5.66 -23.22 7.26
N GLY A 52 -6.20 -22.09 7.76
CA GLY A 52 -6.32 -21.82 9.20
C GLY A 52 -5.02 -21.37 9.87
N ASP A 53 -4.00 -20.98 9.10
CA ASP A 53 -2.74 -20.42 9.63
C ASP A 53 -2.90 -19.00 10.17
N VAL A 54 -3.90 -18.27 9.65
CA VAL A 54 -4.28 -16.92 10.10
C VAL A 54 -5.81 -16.82 10.10
N ASP A 55 -6.38 -16.13 11.09
CA ASP A 55 -7.84 -16.05 11.26
C ASP A 55 -8.50 -15.05 10.30
N HIS A 56 -7.85 -13.92 10.03
CA HIS A 56 -8.45 -12.80 9.31
C HIS A 56 -7.51 -12.19 8.28
N LEU A 57 -8.04 -11.85 7.11
CA LEU A 57 -7.35 -11.11 6.06
C LEU A 57 -8.02 -9.75 5.85
N LEU A 58 -7.25 -8.67 5.97
CA LEU A 58 -7.69 -7.33 5.62
C LEU A 58 -7.22 -6.94 4.21
N VAL A 59 -8.19 -6.68 3.32
CA VAL A 59 -7.97 -6.25 1.93
C VAL A 59 -8.55 -4.87 1.72
N ASN A 60 -7.79 -3.97 1.08
CA ASN A 60 -8.33 -2.68 0.65
C ASN A 60 -9.25 -2.90 -0.56
N ALA A 61 -10.51 -2.47 -0.49
CA ALA A 61 -11.51 -2.70 -1.53
C ALA A 61 -11.12 -2.14 -2.92
N VAL A 62 -10.30 -1.08 -2.96
CA VAL A 62 -9.80 -0.46 -4.20
C VAL A 62 -8.50 -1.09 -4.72
N HIS A 63 -7.97 -2.13 -4.05
CA HIS A 63 -6.76 -2.78 -4.51
C HIS A 63 -7.03 -3.56 -5.81
N PRO A 64 -6.13 -3.51 -6.82
CA PRO A 64 -6.34 -4.19 -8.11
C PRO A 64 -6.54 -5.72 -8.09
N VAL A 65 -6.44 -6.36 -6.92
CA VAL A 65 -6.59 -7.81 -6.75
C VAL A 65 -7.74 -8.16 -5.80
N ALA A 66 -8.50 -7.17 -5.32
CA ALA A 66 -9.55 -7.40 -4.34
C ALA A 66 -10.65 -8.33 -4.90
N ASP A 67 -10.97 -8.18 -6.20
CA ASP A 67 -11.92 -9.02 -6.92
C ASP A 67 -11.44 -10.47 -7.05
N SER A 68 -10.16 -10.69 -7.35
CA SER A 68 -9.60 -12.03 -7.52
C SER A 68 -9.48 -12.79 -6.20
N ILE A 69 -9.36 -12.07 -5.09
CA ILE A 69 -9.27 -12.65 -3.74
C ILE A 69 -10.65 -12.93 -3.18
N ILE A 70 -11.52 -11.92 -3.10
CA ILE A 70 -12.82 -12.06 -2.45
C ILE A 70 -13.85 -12.64 -3.41
N GLY A 71 -13.96 -12.09 -4.62
CA GLY A 71 -15.01 -12.45 -5.58
C GLY A 71 -14.89 -13.89 -6.07
N LYS A 72 -13.66 -14.37 -6.28
CA LYS A 72 -13.41 -15.75 -6.74
C LYS A 72 -13.61 -16.81 -5.65
N HIS A 73 -13.33 -16.46 -4.39
CA HIS A 73 -13.29 -17.41 -3.27
C HIS A 73 -14.39 -17.19 -2.22
N PHE A 74 -15.44 -16.43 -2.55
CA PHE A 74 -16.48 -15.98 -1.61
C PHE A 74 -17.22 -17.09 -0.84
N ARG A 75 -17.18 -18.34 -1.33
CA ARG A 75 -17.79 -19.51 -0.66
C ARG A 75 -16.88 -20.15 0.39
N GLU A 76 -15.59 -19.86 0.34
CA GLU A 76 -14.55 -20.43 1.20
C GLU A 76 -14.05 -19.40 2.21
N VAL A 77 -13.90 -18.15 1.75
CA VAL A 77 -13.52 -16.99 2.55
C VAL A 77 -14.50 -15.88 2.23
N PHE A 78 -15.24 -15.41 3.24
CA PHE A 78 -16.29 -14.41 3.08
C PHE A 78 -15.99 -13.16 3.89
N ILE A 79 -16.55 -12.03 3.44
CA ILE A 79 -16.43 -10.76 4.14
C ILE A 79 -17.24 -10.85 5.45
N ILE A 80 -16.58 -10.57 6.57
CA ILE A 80 -17.20 -10.51 7.90
C ILE A 80 -17.43 -9.08 8.40
N ASP A 81 -16.69 -8.11 7.87
CA ASP A 81 -16.78 -6.70 8.25
C ASP A 81 -16.25 -5.79 7.12
N ALA A 82 -16.63 -4.51 7.16
CA ALA A 82 -16.12 -3.46 6.29
C ALA A 82 -16.09 -2.11 7.02
N PHE A 83 -14.99 -1.37 6.85
CA PHE A 83 -14.82 -0.04 7.45
C PHE A 83 -14.13 0.93 6.49
N ILE A 84 -14.24 2.22 6.78
CA ILE A 84 -13.60 3.29 6.01
C ILE A 84 -12.60 4.00 6.90
N THR A 85 -11.38 4.18 6.39
CA THR A 85 -10.32 4.93 7.05
C THR A 85 -9.60 5.82 6.02
N PRO A 86 -9.16 7.04 6.40
CA PRO A 86 -8.34 7.84 5.51
C PRO A 86 -7.00 7.16 5.22
N SER A 87 -6.44 7.36 4.03
CA SER A 87 -5.05 6.96 3.75
C SER A 87 -4.06 7.96 4.37
N ARG A 88 -2.76 7.62 4.37
CA ARG A 88 -1.70 8.59 4.65
C ARG A 88 -1.70 9.68 3.59
N PRO A 89 -1.48 10.96 3.97
CA PRO A 89 -1.29 12.02 3.00
C PRO A 89 -0.13 11.72 2.06
N ILE A 90 -0.34 12.03 0.79
CA ILE A 90 0.66 11.88 -0.27
C ILE A 90 1.02 13.25 -0.85
N CYS A 91 2.21 13.38 -1.40
CA CYS A 91 2.65 14.59 -2.08
C CYS A 91 3.59 14.26 -3.24
N ILE A 92 3.78 15.23 -4.14
CA ILE A 92 4.88 15.21 -5.09
C ILE A 92 6.09 15.83 -4.40
N ALA A 93 7.15 15.04 -4.24
CA ALA A 93 8.44 15.53 -3.75
C ALA A 93 9.42 15.65 -4.93
N THR A 94 10.20 16.72 -4.97
CA THR A 94 11.22 16.97 -6.00
C THR A 94 12.58 17.13 -5.34
N ARG A 95 13.60 16.48 -5.91
CA ARG A 95 14.97 16.57 -5.42
C ARG A 95 15.49 18.01 -5.50
N LYS A 96 16.19 18.46 -4.46
CA LYS A 96 16.67 19.85 -4.34
C LYS A 96 17.67 20.22 -5.45
N ASP A 97 18.47 19.27 -5.92
CA ASP A 97 19.50 19.42 -6.95
C ASP A 97 18.99 19.31 -8.40
N ARG A 98 17.68 19.11 -8.60
CA ARG A 98 17.08 18.90 -9.93
C ARG A 98 15.96 19.91 -10.21
N ARG A 99 16.37 21.10 -10.68
CA ARG A 99 15.46 22.13 -11.18
C ARG A 99 15.93 22.65 -12.55
N PRO A 100 15.09 22.64 -13.60
CA PRO A 100 13.71 22.11 -13.63
C PRO A 100 13.69 20.56 -13.54
N ALA A 101 12.65 20.00 -12.91
CA ALA A 101 12.43 18.56 -12.83
C ALA A 101 11.78 18.06 -14.12
N LYS A 102 12.32 16.99 -14.72
CA LYS A 102 11.89 16.46 -16.02
C LYS A 102 11.28 15.06 -15.92
N ILE A 103 11.67 14.28 -14.92
CA ILE A 103 11.25 12.88 -14.76
C ILE A 103 10.50 12.69 -13.44
N ILE A 104 9.32 12.06 -13.47
CA ILE A 104 8.55 11.70 -12.26
C ILE A 104 8.34 10.18 -12.15
N GLY A 105 8.54 9.63 -10.95
CA GLY A 105 8.15 8.27 -10.59
C GLY A 105 6.76 8.22 -9.95
N VAL A 106 5.91 7.28 -10.38
CA VAL A 106 4.57 7.04 -9.82
C VAL A 106 4.28 5.54 -9.68
N LEU A 107 3.48 5.17 -8.67
CA LEU A 107 3.02 3.80 -8.49
C LEU A 107 1.80 3.56 -9.40
N HIS A 108 1.94 2.66 -10.37
CA HIS A 108 0.93 2.34 -11.36
C HIS A 108 0.24 0.99 -11.04
N PRO A 109 -1.09 0.88 -11.20
CA PRO A 109 -2.01 1.94 -11.62
C PRO A 109 -2.41 2.89 -10.49
N SER A 110 -2.19 2.49 -9.23
CA SER A 110 -2.84 3.02 -8.02
C SER A 110 -2.80 4.53 -7.83
N THR A 111 -1.79 5.22 -8.35
CA THR A 111 -1.60 6.66 -8.13
C THR A 111 -1.45 7.50 -9.39
N THR A 112 -1.56 6.88 -10.57
CA THR A 112 -1.35 7.54 -11.87
C THR A 112 -2.33 8.69 -12.11
N THR A 113 -3.54 8.58 -11.57
CA THR A 113 -4.63 9.54 -11.77
C THR A 113 -4.78 10.55 -10.63
N TYR A 114 -3.89 10.52 -9.62
CA TYR A 114 -4.00 11.40 -8.45
C TYR A 114 -3.59 12.84 -8.72
N THR A 115 -2.88 13.08 -9.83
CA THR A 115 -2.42 14.41 -10.24
C THR A 115 -2.23 14.44 -11.75
N ASP A 116 -2.24 15.65 -12.32
CA ASP A 116 -1.78 15.87 -13.69
C ASP A 116 -0.25 15.68 -13.76
N LEU A 117 0.19 14.76 -14.62
CA LEU A 117 1.59 14.42 -14.84
C LEU A 117 2.20 15.16 -16.05
N SER A 118 1.42 15.95 -16.80
CA SER A 118 1.85 16.63 -18.04
C SER A 118 3.03 17.60 -17.86
N ARG A 119 3.30 18.01 -16.61
CA ARG A 119 4.43 18.89 -16.25
C ARG A 119 5.80 18.23 -16.36
N TRP A 120 5.87 16.89 -16.37
CA TRP A 120 7.11 16.15 -16.51
C TRP A 120 7.20 15.57 -17.92
N GLU A 121 8.39 15.68 -18.53
CA GLU A 121 8.69 15.17 -19.87
C GLU A 121 8.65 13.64 -19.94
N LYS A 122 9.01 12.95 -18.84
CA LYS A 122 9.03 11.48 -18.76
C LYS A 122 8.40 10.97 -17.47
N HIS A 123 7.60 9.92 -17.58
CA HIS A 123 6.96 9.25 -16.44
C HIS A 123 7.52 7.84 -16.27
N ILE A 124 7.97 7.51 -15.06
CA ILE A 124 8.39 6.16 -14.68
C ILE A 124 7.21 5.50 -13.95
N LEU A 125 6.59 4.52 -14.61
CA LEU A 125 5.46 3.78 -14.08
C LEU A 125 5.97 2.53 -13.36
N CYS A 126 5.99 2.55 -12.03
CA CYS A 126 6.34 1.36 -11.24
C CYS A 126 5.08 0.52 -11.03
N SER A 127 5.03 -0.67 -11.64
CA SER A 127 3.90 -1.59 -11.54
C SER A 127 3.99 -2.58 -10.37
N THR A 128 5.10 -2.56 -9.64
CA THR A 128 5.36 -3.44 -8.49
C THR A 128 5.80 -2.63 -7.27
N GLY A 129 5.58 -3.21 -6.09
CA GLY A 129 5.96 -2.61 -4.82
C GLY A 129 4.94 -1.60 -4.29
N SER A 130 5.43 -0.55 -3.65
CA SER A 130 4.61 0.43 -2.93
C SER A 130 5.07 1.87 -3.18
N LEU A 131 4.43 2.85 -2.53
CA LEU A 131 4.94 4.23 -2.53
C LEU A 131 6.36 4.35 -1.93
N LEU A 132 6.81 3.35 -1.15
CA LEU A 132 8.21 3.27 -0.69
C LEU A 132 9.17 2.93 -1.83
N THR A 133 8.73 2.16 -2.83
CA THR A 133 9.49 1.93 -4.06
C THR A 133 9.75 3.26 -4.77
N ILE A 134 8.72 4.12 -4.86
CA ILE A 134 8.85 5.47 -5.45
C ILE A 134 9.79 6.35 -4.63
N TYR A 135 9.67 6.31 -3.31
CA TYR A 135 10.58 7.06 -2.44
C TYR A 135 12.04 6.61 -2.59
N ASN A 136 12.30 5.31 -2.64
CA ASN A 136 13.65 4.78 -2.76
C ASN A 136 14.29 5.10 -4.12
N GLY A 137 13.54 5.07 -5.22
CA GLY A 137 14.07 5.49 -6.53
C GLY A 137 14.34 7.00 -6.58
N LEU A 138 13.54 7.82 -5.88
CA LEU A 138 13.81 9.25 -5.72
C LEU A 138 15.15 9.48 -5.01
N LEU A 139 15.42 8.75 -3.92
CA LEU A 139 16.69 8.85 -3.18
C LEU A 139 17.90 8.41 -4.02
N LYS A 140 17.73 7.39 -4.87
CA LYS A 140 18.76 6.91 -5.80
C LYS A 140 18.97 7.81 -7.01
N GLY A 141 18.07 8.78 -7.23
CA GLY A 141 18.12 9.67 -8.36
C GLY A 141 17.67 9.04 -9.69
N GLU A 142 16.86 7.99 -9.63
CA GLU A 142 16.25 7.36 -10.82
C GLU A 142 15.26 8.32 -11.53
N TYR A 143 14.75 9.32 -10.82
CA TYR A 143 13.90 10.40 -11.30
C TYR A 143 14.08 11.67 -10.45
N ASP A 144 13.57 12.80 -10.95
CA ASP A 144 13.71 14.12 -10.32
C ASP A 144 12.60 14.37 -9.29
N SER A 145 11.40 13.86 -9.56
CA SER A 145 10.23 13.96 -8.70
C SER A 145 9.61 12.58 -8.45
N GLY A 146 8.90 12.43 -7.33
CA GLY A 146 8.16 11.21 -7.03
C GLY A 146 6.90 11.51 -6.25
N LEU A 147 5.82 10.79 -6.56
CA LEU A 147 4.62 10.79 -5.73
C LEU A 147 4.86 9.83 -4.55
N ILE A 148 4.96 10.38 -3.34
CA ILE A 148 5.36 9.65 -2.12
C ILE A 148 4.45 9.99 -0.94
N TYR A 149 4.61 9.27 0.18
CA TYR A 149 4.01 9.69 1.45
C TYR A 149 4.59 11.06 1.87
N LYS A 150 3.70 11.98 2.26
CA LYS A 150 4.08 13.35 2.66
C LYS A 150 5.11 13.37 3.80
N GLU A 151 4.99 12.44 4.73
CA GLU A 151 5.90 12.30 5.89
C GLU A 151 7.35 11.99 5.50
N LEU A 152 7.58 11.49 4.28
CA LEU A 152 8.91 11.16 3.77
C LEU A 152 9.58 12.34 3.03
N ALA A 153 8.84 13.40 2.72
CA ALA A 153 9.38 14.60 2.10
C ALA A 153 10.04 15.50 3.16
N LYS A 154 11.38 15.61 3.14
CA LYS A 154 12.20 16.44 4.06
C LYS A 154 13.13 17.39 3.27
#